data_AF-A0A3S4U754-F1
#
_entry.id   AF-A0A3S4U754-F1
#
_cell.length_a   1.000
_cell.length_b   1.000
_cell.length_c   1.000
_cell.angle_alpha   90.00
_cell.angle_beta   90.00
_cell.angle_gamma   90.00
#
_symmetry.space_group_name_H-M   'P 1'
#
loop_
_entity.id
_entity.type
_entity.pdbx_description
1 polymer ?
#
loop_
_entity_poly.entity_id
_entity_poly.type
_entity_poly.pdbx_seq_one_letter_code
_entity_poly.pdbx_strand_id
1 'polypeptide(L)'
;MQPNKAFDEWLATTAFGGANQAYIEELYERYLDDPNSIDNSWKTTFDSLPKSTAVEQPHSPVRDYFRRLARENNSETVTVIDPEASAKLVKILQFINAYRFRGHLEAKLDPLNYYRWKVSSVPELDYRYHGFTEQDLNETFNINHYVYQRDTITLADLNNMLKETYCGSIGLEFMHVQDMEQKCGFKINWKAA
;
A
#
# COMPACT_ATOMS: atom_id res chain seq x y z
N MET A 1 29.03 -36.85 4.88
CA MET A 1 27.73 -36.17 4.98
C MET A 1 26.70 -37.21 5.36
N GLN A 2 26.35 -37.31 6.64
CA GLN A 2 25.23 -38.15 7.06
C GLN A 2 23.95 -37.37 6.74
N PRO A 3 23.01 -37.91 5.96
CA PRO A 3 21.69 -37.30 5.81
C PRO A 3 21.04 -37.22 7.20
N ASN A 4 20.31 -36.14 7.49
CA ASN A 4 19.67 -35.86 8.78
C ASN A 4 18.59 -36.92 9.12
N LYS A 5 19.01 -38.13 9.49
CA LYS A 5 18.12 -39.22 9.92
C LYS A 5 17.19 -38.80 11.07
N ALA A 6 17.66 -37.88 11.91
CA ALA A 6 16.88 -37.32 13.01
C ALA A 6 15.65 -36.54 12.51
N PHE A 7 15.74 -35.85 11.37
CA PHE A 7 14.60 -35.09 10.82
C PHE A 7 13.58 -36.03 10.18
N ASP A 8 14.03 -37.06 9.46
CA ASP A 8 13.15 -38.07 8.86
C ASP A 8 12.43 -38.92 9.92
N GLU A 9 13.12 -39.33 11.00
CA GLU A 9 12.50 -40.01 12.16
C GLU A 9 11.50 -39.10 12.89
N TRP A 10 11.79 -37.80 12.95
CA TRP A 10 10.93 -36.82 13.59
C TRP A 10 9.67 -36.49 12.75
N LEU A 11 9.79 -36.42 11.42
CA LEU A 11 8.67 -36.32 10.48
C LEU A 11 7.73 -37.53 10.56
N ALA A 12 8.27 -38.71 10.88
CA ALA A 12 7.49 -39.94 11.08
C ALA A 12 6.77 -39.99 12.44
N THR A 13 7.00 -39.01 13.32
CA THR A 13 6.41 -38.97 14.66
C THR A 13 5.01 -38.34 14.63
N THR A 14 4.09 -38.81 15.48
CA THR A 14 2.71 -38.26 15.62
C THR A 14 2.69 -36.76 15.89
N ALA A 15 3.80 -36.17 16.33
CA ALA A 15 4.01 -34.74 16.49
C ALA A 15 3.66 -33.94 15.23
N PHE A 16 3.94 -34.43 14.03
CA PHE A 16 3.59 -33.80 12.74
C PHE A 16 2.31 -34.36 12.10
N GLY A 17 1.53 -35.16 12.84
CA GLY A 17 0.23 -35.59 12.38
C GLY A 17 -0.70 -34.40 12.14
N GLY A 18 -1.66 -34.53 11.21
CA GLY A 18 -2.56 -33.44 10.81
C GLY A 18 -3.32 -32.77 11.97
N ALA A 19 -3.46 -33.43 13.12
CA ALA A 19 -4.05 -32.86 14.33
C ALA A 19 -3.23 -31.70 14.94
N ASN A 20 -1.90 -31.69 14.75
CA ASN A 20 -1.00 -30.64 15.26
C ASN A 20 -0.60 -29.62 14.19
N GLN A 21 -1.08 -29.78 12.96
CA GLN A 21 -0.69 -28.96 11.82
C GLN A 21 -0.93 -27.47 12.09
N ALA A 22 -2.10 -27.09 12.63
CA ALA A 22 -2.41 -25.70 12.92
C ALA A 22 -1.44 -25.06 13.94
N TYR A 23 -1.00 -25.84 14.94
CA TYR A 23 -0.06 -25.36 15.95
C TYR A 23 1.35 -25.17 15.36
N ILE A 24 1.80 -26.13 14.54
CA ILE A 24 3.10 -26.05 13.88
C ILE A 24 3.13 -24.91 12.86
N GLU A 25 2.04 -24.71 12.10
CA GLU A 25 1.88 -23.58 11.20
C GLU A 25 2.01 -22.24 11.95
N GLU A 26 1.29 -22.07 13.07
CA GLU A 26 1.38 -20.85 13.88
C GLU A 26 2.79 -20.63 14.42
N LEU A 27 3.45 -21.68 14.90
CA LEU A 27 4.81 -21.61 15.42
C LEU A 27 5.83 -21.22 14.33
N TYR A 28 5.62 -21.72 13.11
CA TYR A 28 6.45 -21.41 11.97
C TYR A 28 6.20 -19.99 11.43
N GLU A 29 4.95 -19.52 11.40
CA GLU A 29 4.65 -18.11 11.07
C GLU A 29 5.34 -17.14 12.04
N ARG A 30 5.32 -17.44 13.34
CA ARG A 30 6.06 -16.64 14.34
C ARG A 30 7.57 -16.65 14.12
N TYR A 31 8.12 -17.77 13.66
CA TYR A 31 9.53 -17.87 13.29
C TYR A 31 9.87 -17.00 12.07
N LEU A 32 8.97 -16.90 11.08
CA LEU A 32 9.14 -16.03 9.92
C LEU A 32 9.09 -14.54 10.31
N ASP A 33 8.25 -14.16 11.28
CA ASP A 33 8.18 -12.78 11.79
C ASP A 33 9.40 -12.41 12.66
N ASP A 34 9.70 -13.21 13.68
CA ASP A 34 10.86 -13.05 14.54
C ASP A 34 11.44 -14.42 14.97
N PRO A 35 12.62 -14.80 14.45
CA PRO A 35 13.29 -16.06 14.80
C PRO A 35 13.63 -16.22 16.28
N ASN A 36 13.65 -15.14 17.08
CA ASN A 36 13.92 -15.21 18.52
C ASN A 36 12.65 -15.33 19.37
N SER A 37 11.47 -15.28 18.74
CA SER A 37 10.18 -15.39 19.43
C SER A 37 9.78 -16.83 19.77
N ILE A 38 10.55 -17.80 19.27
CA ILE A 38 10.33 -19.24 19.45
C ILE A 38 11.48 -19.89 20.23
N ASP A 39 11.23 -21.08 20.76
CA ASP A 39 12.25 -21.83 21.51
C ASP A 39 13.42 -22.27 20.60
N ASN A 40 14.62 -22.34 21.17
CA ASN A 40 15.84 -22.71 20.45
C ASN A 40 15.75 -24.09 19.77
N SER A 41 15.02 -25.03 20.38
CA SER A 41 14.81 -26.36 19.79
C SER A 41 14.12 -26.25 18.43
N TRP A 42 13.02 -25.50 18.36
CA TRP A 42 12.27 -25.24 17.14
C TRP A 42 13.03 -24.39 16.13
N LYS A 43 13.79 -23.39 16.60
CA LYS A 43 14.62 -22.56 15.74
C LYS A 43 15.62 -23.40 14.95
N THR A 44 16.33 -24.28 15.65
CA THR A 44 17.30 -25.21 15.04
C THR A 44 16.62 -26.10 13.99
N THR A 45 15.40 -26.52 14.26
CA THR A 45 14.62 -27.31 13.30
C THR A 45 14.25 -26.51 12.06
N PHE A 46 13.69 -25.30 12.20
CA PHE A 46 13.28 -24.49 11.07
C PHE A 46 14.48 -23.99 10.25
N ASP A 47 15.61 -23.69 10.89
CA ASP A 47 16.88 -23.39 10.23
C ASP A 47 17.40 -24.57 9.37
N SER A 48 17.08 -25.81 9.76
CA SER A 48 17.49 -27.02 9.04
C SER A 48 16.62 -27.34 7.82
N LEU A 49 15.50 -26.63 7.64
CA LEU A 49 14.62 -26.83 6.49
C LEU A 49 15.34 -26.43 5.19
N PRO A 50 15.10 -27.18 4.09
CA PRO A 50 15.62 -26.81 2.79
C PRO A 50 15.01 -25.46 2.39
N LYS A 51 15.85 -24.43 2.31
CA LYS A 51 15.42 -23.11 1.85
C LYS A 51 14.94 -23.21 0.41
N SER A 52 13.66 -22.94 0.20
CA SER A 52 13.09 -22.81 -1.14
C SER A 52 13.73 -21.62 -1.86
N THR A 53 13.65 -21.61 -3.19
CA THR A 53 14.04 -20.45 -4.00
C THR A 53 13.10 -19.26 -3.81
N ALA A 54 11.88 -19.51 -3.31
CA ALA A 54 10.93 -18.47 -2.93
C ALA A 54 11.15 -18.03 -1.48
N VAL A 55 11.06 -16.72 -1.24
CA VAL A 55 11.05 -16.15 0.13
C VAL A 55 9.76 -16.61 0.81
N GLU A 56 9.89 -17.37 1.90
CA GLU A 56 8.75 -17.78 2.72
C GLU A 56 8.20 -16.55 3.48
N GLN A 57 6.88 -16.37 3.43
CA GLN A 57 6.17 -15.26 4.07
C GLN A 57 5.03 -15.81 4.93
N PRO A 58 4.69 -15.15 6.05
CA PRO A 58 3.56 -15.54 6.89
C PRO A 58 2.25 -15.61 6.09
N HIS A 59 1.47 -16.68 6.29
CA HIS A 59 0.23 -16.92 5.55
C HIS A 59 -1.03 -16.44 6.28
N SER A 60 -0.94 -16.10 7.57
CA SER A 60 -2.04 -15.55 8.36
C SER A 60 -2.70 -14.32 7.74
N PRO A 61 -1.99 -13.30 7.21
CA PRO A 61 -2.64 -12.11 6.62
C PRO A 61 -3.52 -12.48 5.43
N VAL A 62 -3.03 -13.39 4.58
CA VAL A 62 -3.74 -13.90 3.40
C VAL A 62 -4.97 -14.70 3.82
N ARG A 63 -4.85 -15.58 4.83
CA ARG A 63 -5.96 -16.37 5.37
C ARG A 63 -7.04 -15.49 5.99
N ASP A 64 -6.64 -14.48 6.76
CA ASP A 64 -7.56 -13.53 7.39
C ASP A 64 -8.29 -12.68 6.35
N TYR A 65 -7.58 -12.28 5.29
CA TYR A 65 -8.18 -11.58 4.16
C TYR A 65 -9.28 -12.42 3.49
N PHE A 66 -8.98 -13.68 3.12
CA PHE A 66 -9.98 -14.57 2.53
C PHE A 66 -11.13 -14.89 3.49
N ARG A 67 -10.85 -15.01 4.80
CA ARG A 67 -11.89 -15.20 5.82
C ARG A 67 -12.84 -14.02 5.90
N ARG A 68 -12.34 -12.78 5.77
CA ARG A 68 -13.19 -11.58 5.70
C ARG A 68 -14.02 -11.55 4.42
N LEU A 69 -13.41 -11.83 3.26
CA LEU A 69 -14.13 -11.90 1.99
C LEU A 69 -15.27 -12.92 2.00
N ALA A 70 -15.02 -14.11 2.55
CA ALA A 70 -16.04 -15.14 2.68
C ALA A 70 -17.23 -14.71 3.56
N ARG A 71 -17.04 -13.76 4.50
CA ARG A 71 -18.12 -13.16 5.29
C ARG A 71 -18.84 -12.05 4.56
N GLU A 72 -18.13 -11.29 3.74
CA GLU A 72 -18.65 -10.11 3.04
C GLU A 72 -19.44 -10.46 1.76
N ASN A 73 -19.40 -11.72 1.32
CA ASN A 73 -20.20 -12.29 0.21
C ASN A 73 -20.19 -11.44 -1.07
N ASN A 74 -19.03 -10.86 -1.41
CA ASN A 74 -18.86 -10.13 -2.65
C ASN A 74 -18.30 -11.08 -3.74
N SER A 75 -19.10 -11.34 -4.77
CA SER A 75 -18.82 -12.35 -5.80
C SER A 75 -17.99 -11.84 -6.98
N GLU A 76 -17.24 -10.76 -6.80
CA GLU A 76 -16.34 -10.25 -7.84
C GLU A 76 -15.03 -11.05 -7.87
N THR A 77 -14.44 -11.19 -9.05
CA THR A 77 -13.13 -11.82 -9.24
C THR A 77 -12.06 -11.01 -8.51
N VAL A 78 -11.76 -11.40 -7.27
CA VAL A 78 -10.75 -10.75 -6.44
C VAL A 78 -9.36 -11.16 -6.93
N THR A 79 -8.63 -10.23 -7.55
CA THR A 79 -7.18 -10.32 -7.62
C THR A 79 -6.64 -10.20 -6.19
N VAL A 80 -5.71 -11.07 -5.80
CA VAL A 80 -5.08 -11.01 -4.47
C VAL A 80 -4.32 -9.69 -4.38
N ILE A 81 -4.98 -8.66 -3.84
CA ILE A 81 -4.37 -7.38 -3.55
C ILE A 81 -3.77 -7.53 -2.15
N ASP A 82 -2.45 -7.46 -2.07
CA ASP A 82 -1.72 -7.38 -0.81
C ASP A 82 -2.38 -6.31 0.11
N PRO A 83 -2.76 -6.66 1.35
CA PRO A 83 -3.34 -5.71 2.29
C PRO A 83 -2.50 -4.44 2.47
N GLU A 84 -1.17 -4.54 2.38
CA GLU A 84 -0.28 -3.38 2.48
C GLU A 84 -0.37 -2.48 1.24
N ALA A 85 -0.35 -3.07 0.03
CA ALA A 85 -0.62 -2.35 -1.22
C ALA A 85 -1.98 -1.63 -1.20
N SER A 86 -3.01 -2.24 -0.60
CA SER A 86 -4.32 -1.62 -0.44
C SER A 86 -4.30 -0.40 0.50
N ALA A 87 -3.54 -0.48 1.61
CA ALA A 87 -3.39 0.63 2.55
C ALA A 87 -2.61 1.80 1.92
N LYS A 88 -1.56 1.50 1.15
CA LYS A 88 -0.81 2.51 0.38
C LYS A 88 -1.72 3.22 -0.63
N LEU A 89 -2.59 2.49 -1.33
CA LEU A 89 -3.54 3.09 -2.27
C LEU A 89 -4.51 4.07 -1.60
N VAL A 90 -5.04 3.74 -0.41
CA VAL A 90 -5.91 4.66 0.35
C VAL A 90 -5.18 5.97 0.68
N LYS A 91 -3.92 5.88 1.11
CA LYS A 91 -3.07 7.06 1.37
C LYS A 91 -2.84 7.89 0.10
N ILE A 92 -2.66 7.26 -1.06
CA ILE A 92 -2.57 7.97 -2.35
C ILE A 92 -3.85 8.74 -2.67
N LEU A 93 -5.02 8.13 -2.44
CA LEU A 93 -6.29 8.81 -2.66
C LEU A 93 -6.48 10.00 -1.71
N GLN A 94 -6.06 9.87 -0.45
CA GLN A 94 -6.03 10.98 0.51
C GLN A 94 -5.09 12.10 0.02
N PHE A 95 -3.90 11.74 -0.47
CA PHE A 95 -2.93 12.67 -1.05
C PHE A 95 -3.50 13.44 -2.26
N ILE A 96 -4.11 12.75 -3.21
CA ILE A 96 -4.78 13.37 -4.38
C ILE A 96 -5.88 14.35 -3.91
N ASN A 97 -6.67 13.94 -2.92
CA ASN A 97 -7.72 14.79 -2.38
C ASN A 97 -7.16 16.03 -1.67
N ALA A 98 -6.05 15.92 -0.93
CA ALA A 98 -5.38 17.07 -0.32
C ALA A 98 -5.04 18.16 -1.36
N TYR A 99 -4.49 17.75 -2.52
CA TYR A 99 -4.24 18.66 -3.65
C TYR A 99 -5.53 19.27 -4.21
N ARG A 100 -6.60 18.50 -4.36
CA ARG A 100 -7.90 19.01 -4.84
C ARG A 100 -8.54 20.03 -3.89
N PHE A 101 -8.39 19.84 -2.58
CA PHE A 101 -8.98 20.72 -1.58
C PHE A 101 -8.14 21.97 -1.33
N ARG A 102 -6.81 21.85 -1.27
CA ARG A 102 -5.92 22.90 -0.76
C ARG A 102 -4.80 23.29 -1.72
N GLY A 103 -4.69 22.67 -2.90
CA GLY A 103 -3.62 22.97 -3.85
C GLY A 103 -3.60 24.41 -4.34
N HIS A 104 -4.77 25.05 -4.43
CA HIS A 104 -4.89 26.46 -4.76
C HIS A 104 -4.16 27.40 -3.78
N LEU A 105 -3.97 26.98 -2.52
CA LEU A 105 -3.25 27.77 -1.52
C LEU A 105 -1.77 27.90 -1.91
N GLU A 106 -1.15 26.87 -2.48
CA GLU A 106 0.25 26.89 -2.92
C GLU A 106 0.44 27.31 -4.39
N ALA A 107 -0.64 27.67 -5.09
CA ALA A 107 -0.59 28.09 -6.48
C ALA A 107 0.15 29.44 -6.66
N LYS A 108 0.87 29.57 -7.78
CA LYS A 108 1.63 30.76 -8.16
C LYS A 108 0.72 31.80 -8.83
N LEU A 109 -0.22 32.33 -8.07
CA LEU A 109 -1.21 33.30 -8.57
C LEU A 109 -0.65 34.73 -8.69
N ASP A 110 0.30 35.08 -7.82
CA ASP A 110 0.84 36.44 -7.75
C ASP A 110 2.10 36.57 -8.61
N PRO A 111 2.07 37.33 -9.73
CA PRO A 111 3.24 37.54 -10.57
C PRO A 111 4.31 38.41 -9.89
N LEU A 112 3.93 39.23 -8.89
CA LEU A 112 4.84 40.07 -8.13
C LEU A 112 5.40 39.38 -6.89
N ASN A 113 4.89 38.18 -6.57
CA ASN A 113 5.32 37.34 -5.47
C ASN A 113 5.28 38.03 -4.09
N TYR A 114 4.45 39.07 -3.95
CA TYR A 114 4.35 39.88 -2.75
C TYR A 114 3.59 39.15 -1.63
N TYR A 115 2.63 38.29 -1.95
CA TYR A 115 1.83 37.60 -0.92
C TYR A 115 2.38 36.23 -0.50
N ARG A 116 3.42 35.71 -1.18
CA ARG A 116 3.91 34.34 -0.96
C ARG A 116 4.42 34.07 0.46
N TRP A 117 5.01 35.05 1.13
CA TRP A 117 5.45 34.91 2.52
C TRP A 117 4.29 34.88 3.54
N LYS A 118 3.08 35.26 3.12
CA LYS A 118 1.86 35.19 3.95
C LYS A 118 1.07 33.90 3.74
N VAL A 119 1.35 33.17 2.66
CA VAL A 119 0.71 31.89 2.40
C VAL A 119 1.30 30.87 3.38
N SER A 120 0.45 30.37 4.27
CA SER A 120 0.82 29.28 5.17
C SER A 120 1.18 28.06 4.34
N SER A 121 2.38 27.51 4.55
CA SER A 121 2.76 26.22 3.97
C SER A 121 1.70 25.19 4.36
N VAL A 122 1.24 24.39 3.40
CA VAL A 122 0.19 23.38 3.63
C VAL A 122 0.87 22.02 3.77
N PRO A 123 1.03 21.48 5.00
CA PRO A 123 1.79 20.25 5.20
C PRO A 123 1.22 19.04 4.45
N GLU A 124 -0.09 19.06 4.21
CA GLU A 124 -0.83 17.97 3.55
C GLU A 124 -0.49 17.80 2.07
N LEU A 125 0.15 18.80 1.44
CA LEU A 125 0.64 18.69 0.05
C LEU A 125 1.98 17.93 -0.04
N ASP A 126 2.67 17.71 1.08
CA ASP A 126 3.84 16.84 1.12
C ASP A 126 3.41 15.37 1.23
N TYR A 127 4.01 14.50 0.41
CA TYR A 127 3.77 13.06 0.46
C TYR A 127 4.18 12.46 1.82
N ARG A 128 5.16 13.07 2.49
CA ARG A 128 5.61 12.66 3.83
C ARG A 128 4.50 12.73 4.87
N TYR A 129 3.56 13.68 4.72
CA TYR A 129 2.42 13.81 5.63
C TYR A 129 1.48 12.61 5.57
N HIS A 130 1.36 11.96 4.40
CA HIS A 130 0.53 10.77 4.20
C HIS A 130 1.27 9.47 4.54
N GLY A 131 2.49 9.57 5.06
CA GLY A 131 3.31 8.44 5.47
C GLY A 131 4.02 7.74 4.33
N PHE A 132 4.34 8.45 3.24
CA PHE A 132 5.24 7.97 2.20
C PHE A 132 6.68 8.41 2.50
N THR A 133 7.63 7.53 2.19
CA THR A 133 9.07 7.76 2.31
C THR A 133 9.68 8.04 0.94
N GLU A 134 10.97 8.39 0.92
CA GLU A 134 11.68 8.63 -0.36
C GLU A 134 11.84 7.36 -1.20
N GLN A 135 11.78 6.18 -0.58
CA GLN A 135 11.83 4.90 -1.28
C GLN A 135 10.55 4.66 -2.09
N ASP A 136 9.40 5.11 -1.57
CA ASP A 136 8.10 4.94 -2.22
C ASP A 136 7.94 5.81 -3.49
N LEU A 137 8.81 6.80 -3.73
CA LEU A 137 8.71 7.67 -4.92
C LEU A 137 8.81 6.90 -6.24
N ASN A 138 9.63 5.85 -6.25
CA ASN A 138 9.88 5.02 -7.43
C ASN A 138 8.88 3.85 -7.54
N GLU A 139 8.00 3.67 -6.56
CA GLU A 139 6.99 2.62 -6.61
C GLU A 139 5.88 2.98 -7.61
N THR A 140 5.41 1.97 -8.34
CA THR A 140 4.30 2.09 -9.29
C THR A 140 2.99 1.66 -8.62
N PHE A 141 1.97 2.50 -8.73
CA PHE A 141 0.65 2.26 -8.18
C PHE A 141 -0.39 2.13 -9.29
N ASN A 142 -1.30 1.17 -9.14
CA ASN A 142 -2.47 1.06 -10.01
C ASN A 142 -3.60 1.94 -9.44
N ILE A 143 -4.03 2.93 -10.22
CA ILE A 143 -5.10 3.86 -9.85
C ILE A 143 -6.36 3.68 -10.70
N ASN A 144 -6.44 2.62 -11.52
CA ASN A 144 -7.62 2.27 -12.33
C ASN A 144 -8.26 3.48 -13.05
N HIS A 145 -7.47 4.24 -13.82
CA HIS A 145 -7.93 5.44 -14.54
C HIS A 145 -8.51 6.58 -13.68
N TYR A 146 -8.39 6.53 -12.34
CA TYR A 146 -8.98 7.52 -11.42
C TYR A 146 -8.45 8.94 -11.63
N VAL A 147 -7.19 9.08 -12.07
CA VAL A 147 -6.56 10.36 -12.40
C VAL A 147 -5.80 10.24 -13.71
N TYR A 148 -5.84 11.31 -14.51
CA TYR A 148 -5.05 11.46 -15.74
C TYR A 148 -5.24 10.35 -16.80
N GLN A 149 -6.33 9.57 -16.71
CA GLN A 149 -6.64 8.48 -17.64
C GLN A 149 -5.50 7.44 -17.76
N ARG A 150 -4.77 7.21 -16.66
CA ARG A 150 -3.71 6.19 -16.60
C ARG A 150 -4.12 5.06 -15.66
N ASP A 151 -3.81 3.83 -16.05
CA ASP A 151 -3.94 2.67 -15.18
C ASP A 151 -2.91 2.67 -14.06
N THR A 152 -1.65 2.93 -14.40
CA THR A 152 -0.53 2.92 -13.47
C THR A 152 0.25 4.23 -13.49
N ILE A 153 0.76 4.63 -12.32
CA ILE A 153 1.56 5.84 -12.15
C ILE A 153 2.59 5.67 -11.03
N THR A 154 3.77 6.28 -11.17
CA THR A 154 4.73 6.37 -10.06
C THR A 154 4.33 7.47 -9.08
N LEU A 155 4.68 7.34 -7.80
CA LEU A 155 4.37 8.39 -6.83
C LEU A 155 5.10 9.71 -7.17
N ALA A 156 6.33 9.63 -7.68
CA ALA A 156 7.09 10.78 -8.17
C ALA A 156 6.34 11.53 -9.30
N ASP A 157 5.90 10.81 -10.32
CA ASP A 157 5.16 11.40 -11.44
C ASP A 157 3.83 11.97 -10.98
N LEU A 158 3.10 11.23 -10.11
CA LEU A 158 1.83 11.69 -9.55
C LEU A 158 2.01 13.03 -8.82
N ASN A 159 3.02 13.14 -7.96
CA ASN A 159 3.33 14.37 -7.23
C ASN A 159 3.64 15.54 -8.17
N ASN A 160 4.44 15.32 -9.20
CA ASN A 160 4.77 16.34 -10.20
C ASN A 160 3.53 16.78 -10.98
N MET A 161 2.70 15.82 -11.43
CA MET A 161 1.48 16.10 -12.17
C MET A 161 0.45 16.85 -11.32
N LEU A 162 0.28 16.48 -10.05
CA LEU A 162 -0.62 17.18 -9.12
C LEU A 162 -0.16 18.61 -8.86
N LYS A 163 1.13 18.85 -8.66
CA LYS A 163 1.71 20.19 -8.51
C LYS A 163 1.49 21.05 -9.75
N GLU A 164 1.72 20.49 -10.94
CA GLU A 164 1.47 21.20 -12.20
C GLU A 164 -0.02 21.54 -12.36
N THR A 165 -0.91 20.62 -11.96
CA THR A 165 -2.36 20.75 -12.13
C THR A 165 -2.98 21.75 -11.17
N TYR A 166 -2.63 21.70 -9.88
CA TYR A 166 -3.30 22.46 -8.82
C TYR A 166 -2.48 23.61 -8.25
N CYS A 167 -1.14 23.55 -8.36
CA CYS A 167 -0.21 24.55 -7.82
C CYS A 167 0.50 25.36 -8.92
N GLY A 168 -0.04 25.33 -10.13
CA GLY A 168 0.47 26.11 -11.27
C GLY A 168 0.16 27.60 -11.15
N SER A 169 0.01 28.28 -12.29
CA SER A 169 -0.41 29.68 -12.34
C SER A 169 -1.92 29.89 -12.16
N ILE A 170 -2.66 28.79 -11.99
CA ILE A 170 -4.12 28.77 -11.80
C ILE A 170 -4.39 28.03 -10.48
N GLY A 171 -5.21 28.62 -9.62
CA GLY A 171 -5.65 28.06 -8.35
C GLY A 171 -7.09 27.57 -8.49
N LEU A 172 -7.27 26.25 -8.50
CA LEU A 172 -8.59 25.64 -8.72
C LEU A 172 -9.30 25.40 -7.37
N GLU A 173 -10.47 26.04 -7.21
CA GLU A 173 -11.36 25.86 -6.07
C GLU A 173 -12.74 25.39 -6.55
N PHE A 174 -12.94 24.07 -6.58
CA PHE A 174 -14.20 23.48 -7.06
C PHE A 174 -14.81 22.48 -6.06
N MET A 175 -14.08 22.11 -5.01
CA MET A 175 -14.53 21.04 -4.10
C MET A 175 -15.76 21.41 -3.27
N HIS A 176 -16.05 22.71 -3.10
CA HIS A 176 -17.23 23.24 -2.42
C HIS A 176 -18.51 23.21 -3.29
N VAL A 177 -18.39 22.97 -4.60
CA VAL A 177 -19.55 22.83 -5.50
C VAL A 177 -20.34 21.58 -5.11
N GLN A 178 -21.65 21.78 -4.85
CA GLN A 178 -22.56 20.72 -4.44
C GLN A 178 -23.08 19.88 -5.61
N ASP A 179 -23.12 20.46 -6.81
CA ASP A 179 -23.55 19.77 -8.03
C ASP A 179 -22.53 18.70 -8.43
N MET A 180 -23.01 17.45 -8.48
CA MET A 180 -22.20 16.28 -8.76
C MET A 180 -21.72 16.24 -10.22
N GLU A 181 -22.52 16.70 -11.19
CA GLU A 181 -22.14 16.70 -12.61
C GLU A 181 -21.01 17.69 -12.86
N GLN A 182 -21.14 18.91 -12.34
CA GLN A 182 -20.09 19.93 -12.44
C GLN A 182 -18.81 19.46 -11.76
N LYS A 183 -18.92 18.88 -10.56
CA LYS A 183 -17.76 18.33 -9.82
C LYS A 183 -17.08 17.17 -10.54
N CYS A 184 -17.83 16.33 -11.25
CA CYS A 184 -17.29 15.23 -12.04
C CYS A 184 -16.58 15.75 -13.31
N GLY A 185 -17.17 16.75 -13.98
CA GLY A 185 -16.59 17.38 -15.17
C GLY A 185 -15.20 17.98 -14.91
N PHE A 186 -15.00 18.66 -13.77
CA PHE A 186 -13.69 19.18 -13.38
C PHE A 186 -12.66 18.08 -13.05
N LYS A 187 -13.10 16.91 -12.60
CA LYS A 187 -12.21 15.78 -12.27
C LYS A 187 -11.66 15.08 -13.52
N ILE A 188 -12.46 15.00 -14.59
CA ILE A 188 -12.16 14.16 -15.76
C ILE A 188 -11.43 14.94 -16.87
N ASN A 189 -11.77 16.21 -17.09
CA ASN A 189 -11.43 16.89 -18.36
C ASN A 189 -10.29 17.91 -18.30
N TRP A 190 -9.75 18.25 -17.13
CA TRP A 190 -8.83 19.41 -17.03
C TRP A 190 -7.44 19.24 -17.68
N LYS A 191 -7.02 18.01 -18.03
CA LYS A 191 -5.80 17.77 -18.85
C LYS A 191 -6.09 17.14 -20.23
N ALA A 192 -7.36 17.01 -20.60
CA ALA A 192 -7.77 16.47 -21.91
C ALA A 192 -8.11 17.58 -22.93
N ALA A 193 -7.88 18.84 -22.58
CA ALA A 193 -8.08 20.02 -23.42
C ALA A 193 -6.78 20.81 -23.59
#